data_AF-A0A6J1SLZ5-F1
#
_entry.id   AF-A0A6J1SLZ5-F1
#
_cell.length_a   1.000
_cell.length_b   1.000
_cell.length_c   1.000
_cell.angle_alpha   90.00
_cell.angle_beta   90.00
_cell.angle_gamma   90.00
#
_symmetry.space_group_name_H-M   'P 1'
#
loop_
_entity.id
_entity.type
_entity.pdbx_description
1 polymer ?
#
loop_
_entity_poly.entity_id
_entity_poly.type
_entity_poly.pdbx_seq_one_letter_code
_entity_poly.pdbx_strand_id
1 'polypeptide(L)'
;MNPCVVPQPAPSRGEDGDRWMHIHNRFLSETKEREPDVVILGDSITSQLEQRGVWKEVFAPMHILNFSIIGDQVQNVLWRVKNGELDNIKPKVVVLYVGEFNIRTSKPEEAIEGLLELVKTIKEKQQEAQVLIQELLPRGLNPNPLRDSIETFNNLLKESLKTEQNCKVIPVGDGIVKADGTISHVDLVDWYYPSNDGYLKAFGPLIVELKTILQKAGAA
;
A
#
# COMPACT_ATOMS: atom_id res chain seq x y z
N MET A 1 -14.73 -11.42 17.19
CA MET A 1 -13.40 -11.73 16.63
C MET A 1 -13.15 -10.72 15.54
N ASN A 2 -12.03 -9.97 15.59
CA ASN A 2 -11.73 -8.97 14.56
C ASN A 2 -11.46 -9.67 13.21
N PRO A 3 -12.24 -9.43 12.16
CA PRO A 3 -12.06 -10.09 10.86
C PRO A 3 -10.78 -9.64 10.14
N CYS A 4 -10.22 -8.47 10.47
CA CYS A 4 -9.04 -7.91 9.81
C CYS A 4 -7.73 -8.62 10.21
N VAL A 5 -7.72 -9.35 11.35
CA VAL A 5 -6.56 -10.15 11.79
C VAL A 5 -6.61 -11.61 11.33
N VAL A 6 -7.71 -12.04 10.72
CA VAL A 6 -7.90 -13.43 10.27
C VAL A 6 -7.51 -13.51 8.79
N PRO A 7 -6.36 -14.11 8.42
CA PRO A 7 -5.92 -14.19 7.05
C PRO A 7 -6.94 -14.98 6.22
N GLN A 8 -7.49 -14.37 5.17
CA GLN A 8 -8.44 -15.02 4.28
C GLN A 8 -8.26 -14.56 2.82
N PRO A 9 -8.42 -15.47 1.84
CA PRO A 9 -8.42 -15.07 0.44
C PRO A 9 -9.61 -14.15 0.15
N ALA A 10 -9.50 -13.32 -0.88
CA ALA A 10 -10.64 -12.51 -1.31
C ALA A 10 -11.74 -13.44 -1.85
N PRO A 11 -13.03 -13.14 -1.60
CA PRO A 11 -14.11 -13.95 -2.15
C PRO A 11 -14.12 -13.88 -3.68
N SER A 12 -14.24 -15.03 -4.34
CA SER A 12 -14.41 -15.10 -5.79
C SER A 12 -15.66 -14.32 -6.22
N ARG A 13 -15.52 -13.43 -7.20
CA ARG A 13 -16.63 -12.63 -7.76
C ARG A 13 -16.87 -13.06 -9.21
N GLY A 14 -17.87 -13.91 -9.45
CA GLY A 14 -18.40 -14.20 -10.78
C GLY A 14 -18.05 -15.57 -11.37
N GLU A 15 -18.39 -15.74 -12.65
CA GLU A 15 -18.27 -17.01 -13.42
C GLU A 15 -16.86 -17.26 -13.98
N ASP A 16 -15.99 -16.24 -14.02
CA ASP A 16 -14.66 -16.26 -14.66
C ASP A 16 -13.54 -16.94 -13.83
N GLY A 17 -13.90 -17.73 -12.81
CA GLY A 17 -12.94 -18.34 -11.89
C GLY A 17 -12.29 -17.35 -10.93
N ASP A 18 -11.40 -17.86 -10.06
CA ASP A 18 -10.77 -17.07 -9.00
C ASP A 18 -9.60 -16.23 -9.55
N ARG A 19 -9.95 -15.14 -10.25
CA ARG A 19 -9.00 -14.14 -10.79
C ARG A 19 -8.01 -13.65 -9.73
N TRP A 20 -8.48 -13.51 -8.49
CA TRP A 20 -7.64 -13.09 -7.38
C TRP A 20 -6.53 -14.10 -7.10
N MET A 21 -6.87 -15.39 -7.02
CA MET A 21 -5.89 -16.46 -6.90
C MET A 21 -4.94 -16.56 -8.10
N HIS A 22 -5.41 -16.26 -9.32
CA HIS A 22 -4.53 -16.22 -10.49
C HIS A 22 -3.49 -15.10 -10.40
N ILE A 23 -3.88 -13.91 -9.92
CA ILE A 23 -2.96 -12.80 -9.70
C ILE A 23 -1.96 -13.16 -8.59
N HIS A 24 -2.41 -13.75 -7.49
CA HIS A 24 -1.53 -14.25 -6.42
C HIS A 24 -0.52 -15.27 -6.95
N ASN A 25 -0.97 -16.29 -7.69
CA ASN A 25 -0.07 -17.30 -8.27
C ASN A 25 0.96 -16.69 -9.22
N ARG A 26 0.59 -15.66 -9.99
CA ARG A 26 1.55 -14.91 -10.82
C ARG A 26 2.62 -14.24 -9.95
N PHE A 27 2.23 -13.57 -8.85
CA PHE A 27 3.19 -12.96 -7.94
C PHE A 27 4.15 -14.01 -7.34
N LEU A 28 3.65 -15.18 -6.95
CA LEU A 28 4.50 -16.28 -6.48
C LEU A 28 5.54 -16.69 -7.52
N SER A 29 5.17 -16.75 -8.80
CA SER A 29 6.13 -17.02 -9.88
C SER A 29 7.18 -15.91 -10.02
N GLU A 30 6.76 -14.63 -9.96
CA GLU A 30 7.69 -13.50 -10.03
C GLU A 30 8.71 -13.51 -8.87
N THR A 31 8.33 -13.94 -7.67
CA THR A 31 9.27 -14.07 -6.54
C THR A 31 10.38 -15.09 -6.79
N LYS A 32 10.19 -16.05 -7.70
CA LYS A 32 11.17 -17.08 -8.04
C LYS A 32 12.12 -16.66 -9.16
N GLU A 33 11.71 -15.67 -9.95
CA GLU A 33 12.40 -15.25 -11.18
C GLU A 33 13.09 -13.90 -11.04
N ARG A 34 12.76 -13.11 -10.00
CA ARG A 34 13.18 -11.73 -9.85
C ARG A 34 13.69 -11.46 -8.44
N GLU A 35 14.67 -10.57 -8.33
CA GLU A 35 15.24 -10.08 -7.06
C GLU A 35 14.94 -8.58 -6.90
N PRO A 36 13.79 -8.20 -6.32
CA PRO A 36 13.43 -6.80 -6.14
C PRO A 36 14.20 -6.13 -5.01
N ASP A 37 14.49 -4.84 -5.17
CA ASP A 37 14.91 -4.00 -4.04
C ASP A 37 13.72 -3.54 -3.20
N VAL A 38 12.52 -3.44 -3.82
CA VAL A 38 11.31 -2.93 -3.18
C VAL A 38 10.11 -3.79 -3.57
N VAL A 39 9.24 -4.10 -2.61
CA VAL A 39 7.93 -4.72 -2.88
C VAL A 39 6.82 -3.79 -2.42
N ILE A 40 5.83 -3.55 -3.27
CA ILE A 40 4.59 -2.86 -2.89
C ILE A 40 3.50 -3.92 -2.67
N LEU A 41 2.89 -3.93 -1.48
CA LEU A 41 1.68 -4.68 -1.19
C LEU A 41 0.55 -3.67 -1.00
N GLY A 42 -0.42 -3.65 -1.91
CA GLY A 42 -1.51 -2.70 -1.78
C GLY A 42 -2.76 -3.00 -2.58
N ASP A 43 -3.54 -1.95 -2.80
CA ASP A 43 -4.88 -2.01 -3.35
C ASP A 43 -4.97 -1.42 -4.77
N SER A 44 -6.13 -0.86 -5.13
CA SER A 44 -6.36 -0.29 -6.45
C SER A 44 -5.53 0.95 -6.77
N ILE A 45 -5.14 1.76 -5.78
CA ILE A 45 -4.34 2.97 -6.00
C ILE A 45 -2.92 2.59 -6.40
N THR A 46 -2.30 1.64 -5.70
CA THR A 46 -0.96 1.17 -6.06
C THR A 46 -0.99 0.23 -7.26
N SER A 47 -2.07 -0.53 -7.49
CA SER A 47 -2.22 -1.36 -8.70
C SER A 47 -2.23 -0.52 -9.98
N GLN A 48 -2.86 0.65 -9.97
CA GLN A 48 -2.84 1.56 -11.13
C GLN A 48 -1.48 2.23 -11.37
N LEU A 49 -0.59 2.27 -10.38
CA LEU A 49 0.68 2.98 -10.48
C LEU A 49 1.49 2.51 -11.69
N GLU A 50 1.57 1.21 -11.97
CA GLU A 50 2.32 0.66 -13.11
C GLU A 50 1.75 1.06 -14.48
N GLN A 51 0.47 1.43 -14.52
CA GLN A 51 -0.22 1.82 -15.76
C GLN A 51 -0.02 3.30 -16.09
N ARG A 52 0.64 4.05 -15.20
CA ARG A 52 0.82 5.51 -15.31
C ARG A 52 2.20 5.82 -15.86
N GLY A 53 2.31 6.94 -16.58
CA GLY A 53 3.57 7.38 -17.19
C GLY A 53 4.69 7.56 -16.16
N VAL A 54 4.32 8.03 -14.95
CA VAL A 54 5.24 8.23 -13.82
C VAL A 54 5.98 6.95 -13.39
N TRP A 55 5.42 5.76 -13.65
CA TRP A 55 6.07 4.49 -13.29
C TRP A 55 7.44 4.36 -13.91
N LYS A 56 7.55 4.53 -15.23
CA LYS A 56 8.80 4.32 -15.97
C LYS A 56 9.90 5.28 -15.53
N GLU A 57 9.53 6.51 -15.21
CA GLU A 57 10.47 7.58 -14.89
C GLU A 57 10.94 7.54 -13.43
N VAL A 58 10.06 7.16 -12.50
CA VAL A 58 10.32 7.30 -11.06
C VAL A 58 10.47 5.94 -10.37
N PHE A 59 9.54 5.02 -10.59
CA PHE A 59 9.40 3.81 -9.78
C PHE A 59 10.15 2.61 -10.38
N ALA A 60 10.08 2.40 -11.69
CA ALA A 60 10.76 1.28 -12.36
C ALA A 60 12.29 1.24 -12.09
N PRO A 61 13.02 2.37 -12.05
CA PRO A 61 14.44 2.36 -11.71
C PRO A 61 14.75 1.91 -10.27
N MET A 62 13.75 1.82 -9.39
CA MET A 62 13.90 1.34 -8.00
C MET A 62 13.71 -0.18 -7.86
N HIS A 63 13.65 -0.91 -8.99
CA HIS A 63 13.50 -2.37 -9.03
C HIS A 63 12.31 -2.89 -8.19
N ILE A 64 11.14 -2.27 -8.39
CA ILE A 64 9.92 -2.59 -7.64
C ILE A 64 9.22 -3.84 -8.22
N LEU A 65 8.76 -4.71 -7.32
CA LEU A 65 7.64 -5.63 -7.57
C LEU A 65 6.35 -5.07 -6.99
N ASN A 66 5.32 -4.87 -7.81
CA ASN A 66 4.04 -4.35 -7.37
C ASN A 66 3.01 -5.48 -7.21
N PHE A 67 2.89 -5.96 -5.98
CA PHE A 67 1.97 -7.01 -5.56
C PHE A 67 0.65 -6.43 -5.05
N SER A 68 0.10 -5.48 -5.79
CA SER A 68 -1.18 -4.85 -5.48
C SER A 68 -2.34 -5.49 -6.23
N ILE A 69 -3.42 -5.77 -5.51
CA ILE A 69 -4.64 -6.34 -6.08
C ILE A 69 -5.82 -5.43 -5.76
N ILE A 70 -6.56 -5.07 -6.81
CA ILE A 70 -7.75 -4.21 -6.69
C ILE A 70 -8.77 -4.88 -5.76
N GLY A 71 -9.21 -4.15 -4.74
CA GLY A 71 -10.22 -4.63 -3.78
C GLY A 71 -9.66 -5.32 -2.55
N ASP A 72 -8.34 -5.50 -2.46
CA ASP A 72 -7.73 -6.09 -1.27
C ASP A 72 -8.03 -5.29 -0.02
N GLN A 73 -8.45 -6.03 1.01
CA GLN A 73 -8.45 -5.59 2.38
C GLN A 73 -7.21 -6.11 3.10
N VAL A 74 -6.92 -5.55 4.27
CA VAL A 74 -5.77 -5.90 5.12
C VAL A 74 -5.61 -7.41 5.30
N GLN A 75 -6.71 -8.11 5.62
CA GLN A 75 -6.70 -9.56 5.83
C GLN A 75 -6.42 -10.38 4.56
N ASN A 76 -6.69 -9.83 3.37
CA ASN A 76 -6.37 -10.46 2.11
C ASN A 76 -4.87 -10.38 1.83
N VAL A 77 -4.27 -9.20 2.04
CA VAL A 77 -2.81 -9.02 1.95
C VAL A 77 -2.10 -9.89 2.99
N LEU A 78 -2.61 -9.94 4.22
CA LEU A 78 -2.09 -10.82 5.27
C LEU A 78 -2.07 -12.29 4.84
N TRP A 79 -3.16 -12.76 4.22
CA TRP A 79 -3.20 -14.10 3.66
C TRP A 79 -2.13 -14.29 2.58
N ARG A 80 -2.01 -13.37 1.62
CA ARG A 80 -1.03 -13.47 0.52
C ARG A 80 0.40 -13.52 1.02
N VAL A 81 0.75 -12.70 1.99
CA VAL A 81 2.07 -12.71 2.64
C VAL A 81 2.31 -14.04 3.35
N LYS A 82 1.34 -14.56 4.11
CA LYS A 82 1.46 -15.88 4.76
C LYS A 82 1.56 -17.04 3.75
N ASN A 83 1.10 -16.84 2.52
CA ASN A 83 1.08 -17.84 1.44
C ASN A 83 2.16 -17.61 0.35
N GLY A 84 3.24 -16.89 0.68
CA GLY A 84 4.51 -17.04 -0.04
C GLY A 84 4.98 -15.85 -0.86
N GLU A 85 4.23 -14.75 -0.91
CA GLU A 85 4.62 -13.59 -1.73
C GLU A 85 5.89 -12.87 -1.25
N LEU A 86 6.41 -13.21 -0.07
CA LEU A 86 7.68 -12.71 0.44
C LEU A 86 8.69 -13.83 0.71
N ASP A 87 8.49 -15.08 0.25
CA ASP A 87 9.31 -16.20 0.72
C ASP A 87 10.62 -16.39 -0.05
N ASN A 88 10.65 -16.00 -1.33
CA ASN A 88 11.79 -16.28 -2.23
C ASN A 88 12.62 -15.02 -2.59
N ILE A 89 12.31 -13.89 -1.95
CA ILE A 89 12.92 -12.59 -2.24
C ILE A 89 13.46 -11.95 -0.97
N LYS A 90 14.35 -10.97 -1.12
CA LYS A 90 14.94 -10.20 -0.02
C LYS A 90 14.92 -8.70 -0.32
N PRO A 91 13.74 -8.07 -0.39
CA PRO A 91 13.65 -6.64 -0.62
C PRO A 91 14.27 -5.86 0.53
N LYS A 92 14.85 -4.70 0.20
CA LYS A 92 15.31 -3.72 1.19
C LYS A 92 14.13 -2.99 1.82
N VAL A 93 13.04 -2.83 1.08
CA VAL A 93 11.84 -2.13 1.52
C VAL A 93 10.57 -2.87 1.13
N VAL A 94 9.63 -2.99 2.07
CA VAL A 94 8.24 -3.39 1.81
C VAL A 94 7.34 -2.18 2.04
N VAL A 95 6.62 -1.75 1.01
CA VAL A 95 5.66 -0.65 1.06
C VAL A 95 4.25 -1.21 1.18
N LEU A 96 3.48 -0.72 2.15
CA LEU A 96 2.07 -1.02 2.34
C LEU A 96 1.20 0.17 1.91
N TYR A 97 0.20 -0.10 1.08
CA TYR A 97 -0.93 0.80 0.81
C TYR A 97 -2.22 -0.03 0.83
N VAL A 98 -2.78 -0.22 2.02
CA VAL A 98 -3.99 -1.04 2.21
C VAL A 98 -4.79 -0.53 3.40
N GLY A 99 -6.11 -0.67 3.34
CA GLY A 99 -7.04 -0.27 4.40
C GLY A 99 -8.24 0.51 3.89
N GLU A 100 -8.18 1.05 2.67
CA GLU A 100 -9.26 1.84 2.09
C GLU A 100 -10.58 1.05 2.01
N PHE A 101 -10.50 -0.22 1.60
CA PHE A 101 -11.66 -1.10 1.55
C PHE A 101 -12.14 -1.51 2.96
N ASN A 102 -11.24 -1.62 3.95
CA ASN A 102 -11.60 -1.94 5.33
C ASN A 102 -12.40 -0.81 6.00
N ILE A 103 -12.11 0.45 5.68
CA ILE A 103 -12.89 1.60 6.20
C ILE A 103 -14.38 1.48 5.85
N ARG A 104 -14.73 0.73 4.79
CA ARG A 104 -16.12 0.52 4.35
C ARG A 104 -16.78 -0.69 5.00
N THR A 105 -16.01 -1.61 5.56
CA THR A 105 -16.48 -2.94 6.00
C THR A 105 -16.18 -3.25 7.46
N SER A 106 -15.36 -2.44 8.12
CA SER A 106 -14.86 -2.67 9.47
C SER A 106 -14.64 -1.35 10.20
N LYS A 107 -14.49 -1.41 11.52
CA LYS A 107 -14.12 -0.22 12.29
C LYS A 107 -12.66 0.15 12.01
N PRO A 108 -12.29 1.44 12.06
CA PRO A 108 -10.89 1.85 11.88
C PRO A 108 -9.92 1.11 12.80
N GLU A 109 -10.28 0.92 14.07
CA GLU A 109 -9.45 0.22 15.05
C GLU A 109 -9.20 -1.24 14.67
N GLU A 110 -10.24 -1.93 14.16
CA GLU A 110 -10.13 -3.31 13.70
C GLU A 110 -9.18 -3.42 12.51
N ALA A 111 -9.28 -2.48 11.56
CA ALA A 111 -8.41 -2.43 10.40
C ALA A 111 -6.95 -2.16 10.79
N ILE A 112 -6.70 -1.28 11.78
CA ILE A 112 -5.37 -1.01 12.32
C ILE A 112 -4.79 -2.23 13.03
N GLU A 113 -5.55 -2.93 13.86
CA GLU A 113 -5.10 -4.20 14.47
C GLU A 113 -4.69 -5.23 13.40
N GLY A 114 -5.47 -5.36 12.33
CA GLY A 114 -5.11 -6.20 11.18
C GLY A 114 -3.80 -5.76 10.52
N LEU A 115 -3.60 -4.44 10.38
CA LEU A 115 -2.42 -3.88 9.75
C LEU A 115 -1.17 -4.11 10.62
N LEU A 116 -1.31 -4.04 11.95
CA LEU A 116 -0.24 -4.38 12.88
C LEU A 116 0.16 -5.87 12.78
N GLU A 117 -0.81 -6.79 12.67
CA GLU A 117 -0.53 -8.22 12.45
C GLU A 117 0.14 -8.46 11.08
N LEU A 118 -0.24 -7.70 10.05
CA LEU A 118 0.43 -7.72 8.75
C LEU A 118 1.88 -7.23 8.84
N VAL A 119 2.12 -6.08 9.48
CA VAL A 119 3.48 -5.54 9.70
C VAL A 119 4.34 -6.54 10.47
N LYS A 120 3.80 -7.14 11.53
CA LYS A 120 4.48 -8.20 12.29
C LYS A 120 4.85 -9.39 11.42
N THR A 121 3.89 -9.91 10.64
CA THR A 121 4.11 -11.04 9.73
C THR A 121 5.18 -10.73 8.68
N ILE A 122 5.20 -9.51 8.14
CA ILE A 122 6.22 -9.06 7.19
C ILE A 122 7.59 -9.05 7.87
N LYS A 123 7.70 -8.47 9.06
CA LYS A 123 8.98 -8.41 9.80
C LYS A 123 9.52 -9.79 10.16
N GLU A 124 8.64 -10.76 10.47
CA GLU A 124 9.05 -12.14 10.72
C GLU A 124 9.67 -12.79 9.47
N LYS A 125 9.10 -12.53 8.29
CA LYS A 125 9.59 -13.05 7.00
C LYS A 125 10.77 -12.26 6.42
N GLN A 126 10.83 -10.97 6.69
CA GLN A 126 11.74 -10.01 6.06
C GLN A 126 12.40 -9.13 7.14
N GLN A 127 13.25 -9.75 7.97
CA GLN A 127 13.82 -9.13 9.18
C GLN A 127 14.71 -7.90 8.89
N GLU A 128 15.35 -7.88 7.72
CA GLU A 128 16.24 -6.79 7.29
C GLU A 128 15.49 -5.68 6.54
N ALA A 129 14.29 -5.94 6.05
CA ALA A 129 13.53 -4.97 5.27
C ALA A 129 12.97 -3.85 6.14
N GLN A 130 13.01 -2.62 5.65
CA GLN A 130 12.22 -1.54 6.21
C GLN A 130 10.77 -1.66 5.75
N VAL A 131 9.82 -1.49 6.66
CA VAL A 131 8.39 -1.45 6.32
C VAL A 131 7.92 0.00 6.26
N LEU A 132 7.47 0.44 5.10
CA LEU A 132 6.89 1.78 4.92
C LEU A 132 5.38 1.64 4.73
N ILE A 133 4.57 2.39 5.46
CA ILE A 133 3.11 2.38 5.31
C ILE A 133 2.67 3.75 4.82
N GLN A 134 2.20 3.82 3.60
CA GLN A 134 1.66 5.06 3.02
C GLN A 134 0.28 5.35 3.62
N GLU A 135 0.10 6.56 4.14
CA GLU A 135 -1.22 7.06 4.54
C GLU A 135 -2.20 6.98 3.36
N LEU A 136 -3.45 6.64 3.67
CA LEU A 136 -4.52 6.57 2.67
C LEU A 136 -4.82 7.97 2.13
N LEU A 137 -5.02 8.06 0.81
CA LEU A 137 -5.32 9.33 0.15
C LEU A 137 -6.75 9.81 0.45
N PRO A 138 -6.97 11.13 0.59
CA PRO A 138 -8.32 11.68 0.64
C PRO A 138 -9.01 11.55 -0.71
N ARG A 139 -10.35 11.52 -0.72
CA ARG A 139 -11.15 11.33 -1.94
C ARG A 139 -12.47 12.10 -1.97
N GLY A 140 -13.08 12.19 -3.15
CA GLY A 140 -14.26 13.03 -3.44
C GLY A 140 -13.88 14.48 -3.71
N LEU A 141 -14.74 15.28 -4.35
CA LEU A 141 -14.43 16.68 -4.67
C LEU A 141 -14.36 17.56 -3.41
N ASN A 142 -15.37 17.45 -2.55
CA ASN A 142 -15.57 18.29 -1.35
C ASN A 142 -15.35 17.48 -0.06
N PRO A 143 -15.24 18.14 1.12
CA PRO A 143 -15.29 17.47 2.41
C PRO A 143 -16.48 16.50 2.50
N ASN A 144 -16.24 15.30 3.02
CA ASN A 144 -17.25 14.24 3.09
C ASN A 144 -16.89 13.21 4.18
N PRO A 145 -17.88 12.44 4.68
CA PRO A 145 -17.66 11.51 5.80
C PRO A 145 -16.58 10.45 5.56
N LEU A 146 -16.32 10.09 4.30
CA LEU A 146 -15.28 9.14 3.97
C LEU A 146 -13.89 9.75 4.16
N ARG A 147 -13.70 11.05 3.90
CA ARG A 147 -12.44 11.73 4.23
C ARG A 147 -12.19 11.75 5.74
N ASP A 148 -13.23 12.00 6.54
CA ASP A 148 -13.11 12.00 8.01
C ASP A 148 -12.74 10.60 8.53
N SER A 149 -13.29 9.55 7.91
CA SER A 149 -12.95 8.16 8.23
C SER A 149 -11.51 7.81 7.84
N ILE A 150 -11.04 8.30 6.69
CA ILE A 150 -9.65 8.15 6.22
C ILE A 150 -8.69 8.90 7.14
N GLU A 151 -9.03 10.12 7.55
CA GLU A 151 -8.23 10.89 8.51
C GLU A 151 -8.14 10.18 9.85
N THR A 152 -9.27 9.66 10.36
CA THR A 152 -9.29 8.85 11.59
C THR A 152 -8.38 7.63 11.47
N PHE A 153 -8.47 6.90 10.36
CA PHE A 153 -7.61 5.74 10.09
C PHE A 153 -6.12 6.13 10.05
N ASN A 154 -5.76 7.19 9.30
CA ASN A 154 -4.37 7.66 9.20
C ASN A 154 -3.82 8.12 10.56
N ASN A 155 -4.65 8.77 11.38
CA ASN A 155 -4.26 9.20 12.73
C ASN A 155 -4.02 7.98 13.64
N LEU A 156 -4.92 7.01 13.66
CA LEU A 156 -4.72 5.77 14.41
C LEU A 156 -3.47 5.02 13.95
N LEU A 157 -3.25 4.92 12.63
CA LEU A 157 -2.07 4.31 12.04
C LEU A 157 -0.77 4.96 12.56
N LYS A 158 -0.71 6.29 12.53
CA LYS A 158 0.44 7.04 13.06
C LYS A 158 0.66 6.74 14.53
N GLU A 159 -0.38 6.82 15.35
CA GLU A 159 -0.28 6.55 16.79
C GLU A 159 0.19 5.13 17.08
N SER A 160 -0.37 4.13 16.40
CA SER A 160 -0.07 2.71 16.63
C SER A 160 1.35 2.30 16.23
N LEU A 161 1.99 3.03 15.31
CA LEU A 161 3.33 2.68 14.79
C LEU A 161 4.44 3.62 15.27
N LYS A 162 4.16 4.60 16.15
CA LYS A 162 5.18 5.58 16.62
C LYS A 162 6.44 4.94 17.20
N THR A 163 6.29 3.81 17.90
CA THR A 163 7.39 3.14 18.60
C THR A 163 7.89 1.90 17.85
N GLU A 164 7.31 1.59 16.70
CA GLU A 164 7.60 0.36 15.98
C GLU A 164 8.92 0.51 15.20
N GLN A 165 9.94 -0.25 15.60
CA GLN A 165 11.24 -0.21 14.95
C GLN A 165 11.19 -0.78 13.53
N ASN A 166 12.04 -0.26 12.64
CA ASN A 166 12.10 -0.62 11.22
C ASN A 166 10.76 -0.47 10.49
N CYS A 167 9.90 0.39 11.00
CA CYS A 167 8.59 0.69 10.47
C CYS A 167 8.41 2.22 10.42
N LYS A 168 7.84 2.74 9.33
CA LYS A 168 7.61 4.18 9.20
C LYS A 168 6.31 4.45 8.44
N VAL A 169 5.47 5.29 9.04
CA VAL A 169 4.29 5.83 8.37
C VAL A 169 4.73 6.99 7.48
N ILE A 170 4.34 6.94 6.21
CA ILE A 170 4.64 7.94 5.20
C ILE A 170 3.40 8.80 4.96
N PRO A 171 3.47 10.12 5.20
CA PRO A 171 2.32 10.98 5.05
C PRO A 171 1.93 11.14 3.58
N VAL A 172 0.67 11.52 3.35
CA VAL A 172 0.26 12.03 2.03
C VAL A 172 1.01 13.33 1.74
N GLY A 173 1.56 13.48 0.53
CA GLY A 173 2.21 14.71 0.14
C GLY A 173 1.27 15.93 0.10
N ASP A 174 1.84 17.11 0.32
CA ASP A 174 1.09 18.34 0.49
C ASP A 174 0.31 18.76 -0.77
N GLY A 175 -0.78 19.50 -0.56
CA GLY A 175 -1.53 20.17 -1.62
C GLY A 175 -2.45 19.26 -2.44
N ILE A 176 -2.72 18.02 -1.99
CA ILE A 176 -3.79 17.17 -2.54
C ILE A 176 -5.17 17.75 -2.19
N VAL A 177 -5.38 18.09 -0.92
CA VAL A 177 -6.55 18.89 -0.49
C VAL A 177 -6.13 20.35 -0.45
N LYS A 178 -6.87 21.19 -1.17
CA LYS A 178 -6.62 22.64 -1.24
C LYS A 178 -7.13 23.35 0.02
N ALA A 179 -6.74 24.61 0.18
CA ALA A 179 -7.17 25.46 1.30
C ALA A 179 -8.69 25.66 1.36
N ASP A 180 -9.40 25.58 0.23
CA ASP A 180 -10.87 25.63 0.16
C ASP A 180 -11.55 24.27 0.45
N GLY A 181 -10.77 23.24 0.81
CA GLY A 181 -11.23 21.89 1.07
C GLY A 181 -11.47 21.04 -0.18
N THR A 182 -11.24 21.56 -1.39
CA THR A 182 -11.47 20.82 -2.64
C THR A 182 -10.27 19.98 -3.06
N ILE A 183 -10.52 18.93 -3.85
CA ILE A 183 -9.47 18.18 -4.56
C ILE A 183 -9.55 18.49 -6.06
N SER A 184 -8.40 18.75 -6.69
CA SER A 184 -8.32 19.01 -8.13
C SER A 184 -8.48 17.73 -8.94
N HIS A 185 -9.26 17.77 -10.03
CA HIS A 185 -9.31 16.66 -10.99
C HIS A 185 -7.97 16.47 -11.75
N VAL A 186 -7.10 17.49 -11.73
CA VAL A 186 -5.73 17.40 -12.27
C VAL A 186 -4.87 16.50 -11.39
N ASP A 187 -5.10 16.49 -10.07
CA ASP A 187 -4.36 15.66 -9.13
C ASP A 187 -5.00 14.27 -9.05
N LEU A 188 -6.32 14.20 -8.80
CA LEU A 188 -7.08 12.95 -8.77
C LEU A 188 -8.19 12.99 -9.83
N VAL A 189 -8.06 12.23 -10.92
CA VAL A 189 -8.85 12.34 -12.17
C VAL A 189 -10.37 12.33 -11.94
N ASP A 190 -10.84 11.44 -11.08
CA ASP A 190 -12.23 11.26 -10.67
C ASP A 190 -12.39 11.53 -9.16
N TRP A 191 -11.52 12.39 -8.63
CA TRP A 191 -11.35 12.64 -7.19
C TRP A 191 -11.03 11.38 -6.38
N TYR A 192 -10.47 10.36 -7.03
CA TYR A 192 -10.06 9.12 -6.41
C TYR A 192 -8.71 8.62 -6.95
N TYR A 193 -8.62 8.35 -8.25
CA TYR A 193 -7.40 7.84 -8.88
C TYR A 193 -6.41 8.96 -9.22
N PRO A 194 -5.14 8.87 -8.76
CA PRO A 194 -4.16 9.89 -9.09
C PRO A 194 -3.82 9.93 -10.58
N SER A 195 -3.61 11.14 -11.09
CA SER A 195 -2.91 11.37 -12.36
C SER A 195 -1.40 11.13 -12.20
N ASN A 196 -0.60 11.30 -13.25
CA ASN A 196 0.87 11.26 -13.11
C ASN A 196 1.36 12.28 -12.07
N ASP A 197 0.88 13.52 -12.17
CA ASP A 197 1.22 14.59 -11.22
C ASP A 197 0.63 14.31 -9.83
N GLY A 198 -0.56 13.71 -9.80
CA GLY A 198 -1.18 13.22 -8.57
C GLY A 198 -0.31 12.24 -7.80
N TYR A 199 0.28 11.25 -8.48
CA TYR A 199 1.21 10.33 -7.84
C TYR A 199 2.50 11.03 -7.39
N LEU A 200 3.09 11.90 -8.22
CA LEU A 200 4.29 12.65 -7.84
C LEU A 200 4.07 13.50 -6.58
N LYS A 201 2.91 14.13 -6.49
CA LYS A 201 2.51 14.94 -5.34
C LYS A 201 2.20 14.07 -4.14
N ALA A 202 1.20 13.19 -4.25
CA ALA A 202 0.70 12.38 -3.14
C ALA A 202 1.73 11.42 -2.56
N PHE A 203 2.55 10.80 -3.41
CA PHE A 203 3.58 9.82 -3.03
C PHE A 203 4.97 10.48 -2.95
N GLY A 204 5.07 11.81 -3.07
CA GLY A 204 6.33 12.54 -2.99
C GLY A 204 7.19 12.17 -1.77
N PRO A 205 6.63 12.19 -0.55
CA PRO A 205 7.35 11.73 0.65
C PRO A 205 7.85 10.28 0.55
N LEU A 206 7.04 9.36 0.01
CA LEU A 206 7.42 7.97 -0.20
C LEU A 206 8.57 7.84 -1.20
N ILE A 207 8.52 8.57 -2.32
CA ILE A 207 9.56 8.56 -3.35
C ILE A 207 10.89 9.03 -2.76
N VAL A 208 10.88 10.09 -1.94
CA VAL A 208 12.08 10.60 -1.26
C VAL A 208 12.64 9.57 -0.28
N GLU A 209 11.78 8.93 0.51
CA GLU A 209 12.20 7.93 1.48
C GLU A 209 12.81 6.70 0.79
N LEU A 210 12.15 6.17 -0.24
CA LEU A 210 12.64 5.02 -1.01
C LEU A 210 14.01 5.31 -1.61
N LYS A 211 14.18 6.46 -2.27
CA LYS A 211 15.48 6.86 -2.83
C LYS A 211 16.56 6.95 -1.75
N THR A 212 16.21 7.49 -0.57
CA THR A 212 17.15 7.62 0.55
C THR A 212 17.60 6.26 1.06
N ILE A 213 16.69 5.30 1.23
CA ILE A 213 17.00 3.95 1.70
C ILE A 213 17.86 3.21 0.66
N LEU A 214 17.46 3.25 -0.61
CA LEU A 214 18.16 2.55 -1.69
C LEU A 214 19.57 3.10 -1.93
N GLN A 215 19.76 4.42 -1.82
CA GLN A 215 21.08 5.03 -1.91
C GLN A 215 22.00 4.58 -0.77
N LYS A 216 21.51 4.51 0.46
CA LYS A 216 22.29 4.03 1.61
C LYS A 216 22.69 2.56 1.45
N ALA A 217 21.78 1.74 0.96
CA ALA A 217 22.03 0.31 0.77
C ALA A 217 22.98 0.00 -0.40
N GLY A 218 23.06 0.88 -1.42
CA GLY A 218 24.03 0.75 -2.51
C GLY A 218 25.43 1.28 -2.17
N ALA A 219 25.57 2.04 -1.08
CA ALA A 219 26.84 2.60 -0.62
C ALA A 219 27.52 1.76 0.47
N ALA A 220 26.82 0.74 1.01
CA ALA A 220 27.30 -0.21 2.01
C ALA A 220 27.83 -1.49 1.33
#